data_AF-A0AA39KQE8-F1
#
_entry.id   AF-A0AA39KQE8-F1
#
_cell.length_a   1.000
_cell.length_b   1.000
_cell.length_c   1.000
_cell.angle_alpha   90.00
_cell.angle_beta   90.00
_cell.angle_gamma   90.00
#
_symmetry.space_group_name_H-M   'P 1'
#
loop_
_entity.id
_entity.type
_entity.pdbx_description
1 polymer ?
#
loop_
_entity_poly.entity_id
_entity_poly.type
_entity_poly.pdbx_seq_one_letter_code
_entity_poly.pdbx_strand_id
1 'polypeptide(L)'
;MGCNTSKESVQPAAEEAKEDIKNGGIIKSAASDTVRTNEEEIKNDESKNDNESSDLSEKQKEEAAATRIQAVFRGHHARKSMKETDNASQQKRKEESEPEPTKEQLQEEFRADDVELCNAATKIQASFRGHMSRKDQGAPSVVKDGQDFVESAASKIEEKVDDAVNELEGIDLTDPDLHKAATKIQASFRGHKVRQDVDIPKK
;
A
#
# COMPACT_ATOMS: atom_id res chain seq x y z
N MET A 1 -54.31 -32.11 39.39
CA MET A 1 -53.02 -32.83 39.46
C MET A 1 -52.04 -32.04 38.61
N GLY A 2 -51.01 -31.38 39.08
CA GLY A 2 -50.44 -31.14 40.39
C GLY A 2 -49.16 -30.36 40.08
N CYS A 3 -49.09 -29.10 40.52
CA CYS A 3 -47.87 -28.31 40.47
C CYS A 3 -46.78 -29.02 41.28
N ASN A 4 -45.52 -28.99 40.83
CA ASN A 4 -44.40 -29.02 41.76
C ASN A 4 -43.19 -28.26 41.21
N THR A 5 -42.94 -27.14 41.90
CA THR A 5 -41.76 -26.30 41.95
C THR A 5 -41.00 -26.61 43.25
N SER A 6 -39.68 -26.81 43.19
CA SER A 6 -38.73 -26.68 44.32
C SER A 6 -37.35 -26.56 43.65
N LYS A 7 -36.55 -25.49 43.67
CA LYS A 7 -36.21 -24.43 44.63
C LYS A 7 -35.60 -24.94 45.94
N GLU A 8 -34.50 -24.27 46.32
CA GLU A 8 -33.69 -24.35 47.55
C GLU A 8 -32.44 -25.25 47.43
N SER A 9 -31.27 -24.73 47.00
CA SER A 9 -30.27 -23.86 47.67
C SER A 9 -29.51 -24.54 48.82
N VAL A 10 -28.18 -24.44 48.79
CA VAL A 10 -27.27 -24.03 49.89
C VAL A 10 -25.81 -24.31 49.46
N GLN A 11 -25.04 -23.25 49.25
CA GLN A 11 -23.60 -23.18 49.58
C GLN A 11 -23.49 -22.66 51.03
N PRO A 12 -22.41 -22.98 51.78
CA PRO A 12 -21.26 -22.05 51.91
C PRO A 12 -19.90 -22.81 52.06
N ALA A 13 -18.74 -22.36 51.54
CA ALA A 13 -17.86 -21.22 51.83
C ALA A 13 -16.59 -21.61 52.66
N ALA A 14 -15.44 -21.08 52.19
CA ALA A 14 -14.12 -20.90 52.84
C ALA A 14 -13.34 -22.18 53.25
N GLU A 15 -12.01 -22.27 53.25
CA GLU A 15 -10.97 -21.24 53.44
C GLU A 15 -9.57 -21.79 53.03
N GLU A 16 -8.74 -20.89 52.49
CA GLU A 16 -7.25 -20.73 52.42
C GLU A 16 -6.29 -21.89 52.83
N ALA A 17 -5.09 -22.08 52.27
CA ALA A 17 -4.05 -21.08 51.94
C ALA A 17 -2.86 -21.67 51.11
N LYS A 18 -2.32 -20.84 50.20
CA LYS A 18 -0.87 -20.57 49.86
C LYS A 18 -0.01 -21.75 49.28
N GLU A 19 0.91 -21.57 48.33
CA GLU A 19 1.76 -20.44 47.93
C GLU A 19 2.42 -20.66 46.53
N ASP A 20 2.43 -19.61 45.72
CA ASP A 20 3.41 -19.09 44.73
C ASP A 20 4.35 -19.97 43.87
N ILE A 21 4.42 -19.66 42.56
CA ILE A 21 5.63 -19.21 41.82
C ILE A 21 5.26 -18.68 40.40
N LYS A 22 5.33 -17.34 40.28
CA LYS A 22 5.88 -16.47 39.21
C LYS A 22 5.58 -16.69 37.70
N ASN A 23 4.66 -15.84 37.23
CA ASN A 23 4.85 -14.70 36.30
C ASN A 23 5.57 -14.86 34.94
N GLY A 24 4.85 -14.44 33.88
CA GLY A 24 5.46 -14.02 32.61
C GLY A 24 4.49 -13.62 31.49
N GLY A 25 3.28 -13.12 31.80
CA GLY A 25 2.35 -12.60 30.79
C GLY A 25 2.65 -11.14 30.45
N ILE A 26 3.07 -10.87 29.21
CA ILE A 26 3.35 -9.52 28.69
C ILE A 26 2.02 -8.78 28.54
N ILE A 27 1.75 -7.87 29.47
CA ILE A 27 0.62 -6.93 29.42
C ILE A 27 1.00 -5.78 28.47
N LYS A 28 0.11 -5.51 27.50
CA LYS A 28 0.08 -4.27 26.72
C LYS A 28 -0.11 -3.07 27.66
N SER A 29 0.89 -2.19 27.75
CA SER A 29 0.71 -0.83 28.25
C SER A 29 0.84 0.17 27.10
N ALA A 30 -0.33 0.68 26.68
CA ALA A 30 -0.41 2.02 26.13
C ALA A 30 -0.21 2.99 27.30
N ALA A 31 0.84 3.81 27.26
CA ALA A 31 0.93 5.01 28.06
C ALA A 31 1.86 6.00 27.34
N SER A 32 1.24 7.12 26.97
CA SER A 32 1.83 8.38 26.54
C SER A 32 2.95 8.83 27.49
N ASP A 33 4.16 9.00 26.97
CA ASP A 33 5.23 9.67 27.70
C ASP A 33 5.37 11.11 27.19
N THR A 34 4.52 11.95 27.78
CA THR A 34 4.65 13.40 27.77
C THR A 34 5.87 13.75 28.62
N VAL A 35 7.02 13.92 27.99
CA VAL A 35 8.20 14.46 28.66
C VAL A 35 7.96 15.95 28.91
N ARG A 36 7.56 16.24 30.16
CA ARG A 36 7.56 17.57 30.78
C ARG A 36 8.96 18.17 30.70
N THR A 37 9.11 19.27 29.97
CA THR A 37 10.24 20.19 30.11
C THR A 37 9.94 21.13 31.28
N ASN A 38 10.72 21.01 32.35
CA ASN A 38 10.68 21.94 33.46
C ASN A 38 11.21 23.30 32.99
N GLU A 39 10.41 24.34 33.23
CA GLU A 39 10.80 25.73 33.21
C GLU A 39 11.78 25.98 34.37
N GLU A 40 13.02 26.35 34.07
CA GLU A 40 13.82 27.20 34.95
C GLU A 40 14.11 28.49 34.19
N GLU A 41 13.41 29.56 34.60
CA GLU A 41 13.79 30.93 34.28
C GLU A 41 15.06 31.29 35.07
N ILE A 42 16.16 31.57 34.36
CA ILE A 42 17.19 32.49 34.86
C ILE A 42 17.45 33.56 33.79
N LYS A 43 17.44 34.79 34.31
CA LYS A 43 17.30 36.09 33.66
C LYS A 43 18.38 36.43 32.63
N ASN A 44 17.94 37.20 31.64
CA ASN A 44 18.69 37.95 30.63
C ASN A 44 20.02 38.52 31.12
N ASP A 45 21.08 38.26 30.36
CA ASP A 45 22.16 39.21 30.11
C ASP A 45 22.52 39.14 28.61
N GLU A 46 22.39 40.27 27.92
CA GLU A 46 22.66 40.40 26.49
C GLU A 46 24.16 40.34 26.24
N SER A 47 24.63 39.37 25.45
CA SER A 47 25.91 39.47 24.71
C SER A 47 25.95 38.51 23.53
N LYS A 48 25.74 39.06 22.32
CA LYS A 48 26.24 38.63 21.00
C LYS A 48 26.93 37.26 20.93
N ASN A 49 26.30 36.28 20.26
CA ASN A 49 26.97 35.31 19.37
C ASN A 49 25.95 34.44 18.61
N ASP A 50 25.33 34.99 17.57
CA ASP A 50 24.36 34.28 16.71
C ASP A 50 25.01 33.35 15.66
N ASN A 51 26.31 33.02 15.79
CA ASN A 51 27.05 32.28 14.76
C ASN A 51 27.58 30.89 15.18
N GLU A 52 27.38 30.47 16.44
CA GLU A 52 27.85 29.16 16.96
C GLU A 52 26.70 28.17 17.22
N SER A 53 25.45 28.66 17.31
CA SER A 53 24.28 27.81 17.59
C SER A 53 23.81 27.00 16.36
N SER A 54 24.09 27.48 15.14
CA SER A 54 23.72 26.79 13.90
C SER A 54 24.64 25.60 13.60
N ASP A 55 25.95 25.76 13.85
CA ASP A 55 26.98 24.75 13.57
C ASP A 55 26.83 23.51 14.48
N LEU A 56 26.49 23.71 15.76
CA LEU A 56 26.17 22.62 16.69
C LEU A 56 24.92 21.82 16.24
N SER A 57 23.94 22.46 15.60
CA SER A 57 22.75 21.79 15.07
C SER A 57 23.05 20.98 13.81
N GLU A 58 23.93 21.47 12.94
CA GLU A 58 24.36 20.74 11.74
C GLU A 58 25.21 19.53 12.10
N LYS A 59 26.15 19.68 13.05
CA LYS A 59 26.96 18.57 13.55
C LYS A 59 26.11 17.47 14.20
N GLN A 60 25.09 17.82 14.98
CA GLN A 60 24.15 16.85 15.55
C GLN A 60 23.34 16.12 14.47
N LYS A 61 22.93 16.82 13.39
CA LYS A 61 22.24 16.20 12.25
C LYS A 61 23.17 15.26 11.49
N GLU A 62 24.43 15.62 11.31
CA GLU A 62 25.45 14.79 10.68
C GLU A 62 25.74 13.54 11.52
N GLU A 63 25.90 13.68 12.84
CA GLU A 63 26.08 12.56 13.77
C GLU A 63 24.87 11.61 13.78
N ALA A 64 23.65 12.17 13.77
CA ALA A 64 22.42 11.38 13.65
C ALA A 64 22.31 10.65 12.29
N ALA A 65 22.69 11.32 11.19
CA ALA A 65 22.72 10.72 9.86
C ALA A 65 23.76 9.60 9.76
N ALA A 66 24.97 9.82 10.29
CA ALA A 66 26.03 8.82 10.36
C ALA A 66 25.58 7.58 11.15
N THR A 67 24.96 7.79 12.32
CA THR A 67 24.40 6.70 13.14
C THR A 67 23.33 5.93 12.37
N ARG A 68 22.46 6.62 11.62
CA ARG A 68 21.44 5.98 10.78
C ARG A 68 22.06 5.14 9.67
N ILE A 69 23.08 5.64 8.98
CA ILE A 69 23.79 4.91 7.93
C ILE A 69 24.46 3.66 8.50
N GLN A 70 25.14 3.78 9.64
CA GLN A 70 25.79 2.66 10.33
C GLN A 70 24.79 1.59 10.77
N ALA A 71 23.64 2.01 11.33
CA ALA A 71 22.59 1.09 11.74
C ALA A 71 22.00 0.33 10.55
N VAL A 72 21.74 1.02 9.43
CA VAL A 72 21.24 0.41 8.20
C VAL A 72 22.26 -0.57 7.62
N PHE A 73 23.54 -0.20 7.57
CA PHE A 73 24.62 -1.05 7.07
C PHE A 73 24.82 -2.31 7.91
N ARG A 74 24.86 -2.16 9.25
CA ARG A 74 24.95 -3.31 10.17
C ARG A 74 23.77 -4.25 10.00
N GLY A 75 22.56 -3.70 9.85
CA GLY A 75 21.35 -4.49 9.57
C GLY A 75 21.41 -5.18 8.21
N HIS A 76 21.91 -4.51 7.17
CA HIS A 76 22.08 -5.10 5.85
C HIS A 76 23.08 -6.25 5.88
N HIS A 77 24.21 -6.09 6.58
CA HIS A 77 25.22 -7.13 6.72
C HIS A 77 24.69 -8.37 7.43
N ALA A 78 23.94 -8.20 8.52
CA ALA A 78 23.30 -9.31 9.23
C ALA A 78 22.27 -10.05 8.36
N ARG A 79 21.43 -9.29 7.63
CA ARG A 79 20.46 -9.88 6.68
C ARG A 79 21.14 -10.63 5.54
N LYS A 80 22.27 -10.10 5.03
CA LYS A 80 23.03 -10.72 3.94
C LYS A 80 23.66 -12.04 4.39
N SER A 81 24.31 -12.08 5.56
CA SER A 81 24.89 -13.32 6.08
C SER A 81 23.82 -14.40 6.33
N MET A 82 22.65 -14.03 6.86
CA MET A 82 21.54 -14.98 7.04
C MET A 82 21.01 -15.50 5.70
N LYS A 83 20.85 -14.62 4.70
CA LYS A 83 20.40 -15.03 3.37
C LYS A 83 21.40 -15.98 2.70
N GLU A 84 22.71 -15.76 2.88
CA GLU A 84 23.76 -16.66 2.36
C GLU A 84 23.71 -18.03 3.07
N THR A 85 23.50 -18.07 4.39
CA THR A 85 23.32 -19.35 5.11
C THR A 85 22.02 -20.05 4.76
N ASP A 86 20.94 -19.32 4.48
CA ASP A 86 19.66 -19.88 4.04
C ASP A 86 19.79 -20.49 2.63
N ASN A 87 20.50 -19.83 1.72
CA ASN A 87 20.79 -20.40 0.40
C ASN A 87 21.71 -21.63 0.51
N ALA A 88 22.76 -21.56 1.33
CA ALA A 88 23.66 -22.69 1.56
C ALA A 88 22.96 -23.89 2.23
N SER A 89 22.04 -23.64 3.16
CA SER A 89 21.26 -24.70 3.81
C SER A 89 20.16 -25.25 2.91
N GLN A 90 19.54 -24.44 2.05
CA GLN A 90 18.64 -24.95 1.00
C GLN A 90 19.38 -25.81 -0.03
N GLN A 91 20.62 -25.44 -0.36
CA GLN A 91 21.46 -26.20 -1.29
C GLN A 91 22.00 -27.48 -0.65
N LYS A 92 22.41 -27.44 0.62
CA LYS A 92 22.84 -28.63 1.38
C LYS A 92 21.68 -29.60 1.67
N ARG A 93 20.48 -29.09 1.97
CA ARG A 93 19.27 -29.91 2.14
C ARG A 93 18.82 -30.58 0.84
N LYS A 94 19.33 -30.13 -0.32
CA LYS A 94 19.14 -30.77 -1.63
C LYS A 94 20.20 -31.86 -1.93
N GLU A 95 21.34 -31.82 -1.23
CA GLU A 95 22.43 -32.81 -1.37
C GLU A 95 22.32 -33.95 -0.35
N GLU A 96 21.61 -33.76 0.78
CA GLU A 96 21.37 -34.77 1.83
C GLU A 96 19.92 -35.34 1.82
N SER A 97 19.09 -35.07 0.80
CA SER A 97 17.71 -35.53 0.80
C SER A 97 17.57 -37.01 0.40
N GLU A 98 16.81 -37.74 1.21
CA GLU A 98 16.06 -38.98 0.95
C GLU A 98 15.90 -39.40 -0.54
N PRO A 99 15.83 -40.72 -0.83
CA PRO A 99 15.66 -41.22 -2.19
C PRO A 99 14.50 -40.50 -2.90
N GLU A 100 14.72 -40.07 -4.15
CA GLU A 100 13.64 -39.45 -4.93
C GLU A 100 12.40 -40.35 -4.91
N PRO A 101 11.22 -39.80 -4.57
CA PRO A 101 10.01 -40.60 -4.50
C PRO A 101 9.75 -41.21 -5.87
N THR A 102 9.48 -42.51 -5.88
CA THR A 102 9.13 -43.20 -7.11
C THR A 102 7.82 -42.65 -7.66
N LYS A 103 7.65 -42.71 -8.99
CA LYS A 103 6.43 -42.24 -9.67
C LYS A 103 5.16 -42.86 -9.09
N GLU A 104 5.25 -44.13 -8.66
CA GLU A 104 4.16 -44.87 -8.03
C GLU A 104 3.75 -44.27 -6.69
N GLN A 105 4.71 -43.92 -5.84
CA GLN A 105 4.47 -43.23 -4.56
C GLN A 105 3.82 -41.86 -4.77
N LEU A 106 4.27 -41.10 -5.78
CA LEU A 106 3.64 -39.83 -6.15
C LEU A 106 2.22 -40.00 -6.67
N GLN A 107 1.94 -41.02 -7.49
CA GLN A 107 0.59 -41.32 -7.91
C GLN A 107 -0.30 -41.79 -6.76
N GLU A 108 0.31 -42.37 -5.73
CA GLU A 108 -0.39 -42.82 -4.53
C GLU A 108 -0.86 -41.65 -3.67
N GLU A 109 -0.01 -40.63 -3.52
CA GLU A 109 -0.29 -39.38 -2.79
C GLU A 109 -1.14 -38.39 -3.61
N PHE A 110 -0.90 -38.28 -4.91
CA PHE A 110 -1.56 -37.33 -5.82
C PHE A 110 -2.57 -38.02 -6.73
N ARG A 111 -3.65 -38.55 -6.14
CA ARG A 111 -4.70 -39.26 -6.88
C ARG A 111 -5.48 -38.31 -7.77
N ALA A 112 -5.65 -38.68 -9.04
CA ALA A 112 -6.44 -37.90 -10.00
C ALA A 112 -7.95 -37.87 -9.68
N ASP A 113 -8.41 -38.82 -8.86
CA ASP A 113 -9.81 -38.91 -8.44
C ASP A 113 -10.11 -38.03 -7.21
N ASP A 114 -9.09 -37.45 -6.58
CA ASP A 114 -9.24 -36.53 -5.46
C ASP A 114 -9.65 -35.14 -5.97
N VAL A 115 -10.94 -34.83 -5.78
CA VAL A 115 -11.55 -33.57 -6.20
C VAL A 115 -10.93 -32.37 -5.48
N GLU A 116 -10.56 -32.48 -4.20
CA GLU A 116 -9.96 -31.37 -3.45
C GLU A 116 -8.57 -31.04 -3.98
N LEU A 117 -7.77 -32.07 -4.27
CA LEU A 117 -6.46 -31.93 -4.88
C LEU A 117 -6.54 -31.29 -6.27
N CYS A 118 -7.46 -31.75 -7.12
CA CYS A 118 -7.67 -31.17 -8.45
C CYS A 118 -8.08 -29.68 -8.38
N ASN A 119 -8.95 -29.32 -7.44
CA ASN A 119 -9.36 -27.93 -7.22
C ASN A 119 -8.18 -27.06 -6.75
N ALA A 120 -7.37 -27.56 -5.81
CA ALA A 120 -6.18 -26.87 -5.34
C ALA A 120 -5.16 -26.68 -6.47
N ALA A 121 -4.88 -27.73 -7.25
CA ALA A 121 -4.00 -27.66 -8.41
C ALA A 121 -4.49 -26.63 -9.44
N THR A 122 -5.79 -26.63 -9.75
CA THR A 122 -6.42 -25.64 -10.64
C THR A 122 -6.24 -24.22 -10.13
N LYS A 123 -6.40 -23.99 -8.82
CA LYS A 123 -6.21 -22.67 -8.20
C LYS A 123 -4.75 -22.20 -8.28
N ILE A 124 -3.80 -23.10 -8.06
CA ILE A 124 -2.36 -22.81 -8.21
C ILE A 124 -2.03 -22.47 -9.66
N GLN A 125 -2.49 -23.27 -10.61
CA GLN A 125 -2.27 -23.04 -12.04
C GLN A 125 -2.88 -21.71 -12.51
N ALA A 126 -4.11 -21.41 -12.10
CA ALA A 126 -4.77 -20.15 -12.42
C ALA A 126 -4.02 -18.95 -11.82
N SER A 127 -3.60 -19.05 -10.56
CA SER A 127 -2.80 -18.01 -9.88
C SER A 127 -1.47 -17.79 -10.58
N PHE A 128 -0.76 -18.88 -10.95
CA PHE A 128 0.52 -18.82 -11.64
C PHE A 128 0.39 -18.20 -13.03
N ARG A 129 -0.60 -18.62 -13.82
CA ARG A 129 -0.87 -18.02 -15.14
C ARG A 129 -1.16 -16.52 -15.01
N GLY A 130 -1.95 -16.13 -14.00
CA GLY A 130 -2.19 -14.72 -13.70
C GLY A 130 -0.92 -13.99 -13.26
N HIS A 131 -0.06 -14.62 -12.47
CA HIS A 131 1.22 -14.06 -12.05
C HIS A 131 2.18 -13.88 -13.23
N MET A 132 2.25 -14.84 -14.16
CA MET A 132 3.03 -14.69 -15.41
C MET A 132 2.54 -13.49 -16.22
N SER A 133 1.23 -13.39 -16.48
CA SER A 133 0.65 -12.25 -17.20
C SER A 133 0.96 -10.92 -16.52
N ARG A 134 0.84 -10.85 -15.19
CA ARG A 134 1.15 -9.63 -14.41
C ARG A 134 2.65 -9.35 -14.32
N LYS A 135 3.49 -10.37 -14.35
CA LYS A 135 4.95 -10.20 -14.36
C LYS A 135 5.43 -9.68 -15.71
N ASP A 136 4.83 -10.16 -16.79
CA ASP A 136 5.10 -9.70 -18.15
C ASP A 136 4.58 -8.27 -18.37
N GLN A 137 3.48 -7.88 -17.71
CA GLN A 137 2.95 -6.50 -17.71
C GLN A 137 3.61 -5.58 -16.66
N GLY A 138 4.10 -6.14 -15.56
CA GLY A 138 4.70 -5.43 -14.43
C GLY A 138 6.20 -5.19 -14.59
N ALA A 139 6.87 -5.94 -15.46
CA ALA A 139 8.14 -5.55 -16.07
C ALA A 139 7.83 -4.68 -17.30
N PRO A 140 8.64 -3.65 -17.59
CA PRO A 140 8.27 -2.29 -18.03
C PRO A 140 7.15 -2.13 -19.11
N SER A 141 5.93 -2.56 -18.83
CA SER A 141 4.75 -2.38 -19.71
C SER A 141 3.74 -1.38 -19.16
N VAL A 142 3.80 -1.02 -17.87
CA VAL A 142 2.94 0.03 -17.28
C VAL A 142 3.14 1.39 -17.99
N VAL A 143 4.32 1.61 -18.60
CA VAL A 143 4.57 2.77 -19.48
C VAL A 143 4.04 2.59 -20.89
N LYS A 144 3.89 1.37 -21.41
CA LYS A 144 3.42 1.10 -22.77
C LYS A 144 1.90 1.16 -22.90
N ASP A 145 1.15 0.54 -22.01
CA ASP A 145 -0.32 0.59 -22.08
C ASP A 145 -0.88 2.00 -21.81
N GLY A 146 -0.18 2.77 -20.97
CA GLY A 146 -0.44 4.19 -20.77
C GLY A 146 -0.07 5.05 -21.98
N GLN A 147 1.05 4.75 -22.65
CA GLN A 147 1.43 5.42 -23.89
C GLN A 147 0.47 5.09 -25.02
N ASP A 148 0.07 3.84 -25.24
CA ASP A 148 -0.78 3.47 -26.38
C ASP A 148 -2.18 4.10 -26.29
N PHE A 149 -2.73 4.24 -25.08
CA PHE A 149 -4.01 4.94 -24.87
C PHE A 149 -3.87 6.46 -25.02
N VAL A 150 -2.78 7.05 -24.51
CA VAL A 150 -2.52 8.50 -24.64
C VAL A 150 -2.18 8.87 -26.08
N GLU A 151 -1.42 8.04 -26.80
CA GLU A 151 -1.09 8.20 -28.22
C GLU A 151 -2.34 8.10 -29.08
N SER A 152 -3.20 7.09 -28.84
CA SER A 152 -4.47 6.95 -29.55
C SER A 152 -5.43 8.13 -29.27
N ALA A 153 -5.45 8.65 -28.04
CA ALA A 153 -6.22 9.83 -27.71
C ALA A 153 -5.62 11.11 -28.34
N ALA A 154 -4.29 11.23 -28.35
CA ALA A 154 -3.57 12.35 -28.94
C ALA A 154 -3.78 12.41 -30.46
N SER A 155 -3.61 11.29 -31.18
CA SER A 155 -3.87 11.25 -32.64
C SER A 155 -5.31 11.62 -32.99
N LYS A 156 -6.27 11.26 -32.12
CA LYS A 156 -7.69 11.59 -32.33
C LYS A 156 -8.04 13.04 -31.97
N ILE A 157 -7.22 13.69 -31.16
CA ILE A 157 -7.30 15.14 -30.92
C ILE A 157 -6.64 15.87 -32.08
N GLU A 158 -5.49 15.40 -32.54
CA GLU A 158 -4.74 15.98 -33.66
C GLU A 158 -5.55 15.95 -34.96
N GLU A 159 -6.19 14.82 -35.30
CA GLU A 159 -7.11 14.70 -36.44
C GLU A 159 -8.25 15.72 -36.38
N LYS A 160 -8.85 15.92 -35.20
CA LYS A 160 -9.94 16.89 -35.00
C LYS A 160 -9.45 18.34 -35.01
N VAL A 161 -8.21 18.58 -34.60
CA VAL A 161 -7.60 19.91 -34.65
C VAL A 161 -7.28 20.25 -36.10
N ASP A 162 -6.71 19.34 -36.87
CA ASP A 162 -6.42 19.54 -38.28
C ASP A 162 -7.69 19.75 -39.11
N ASP A 163 -8.74 18.96 -38.86
CA ASP A 163 -10.06 19.17 -39.47
C ASP A 163 -10.63 20.56 -39.12
N ALA A 164 -10.54 20.97 -37.85
CA ALA A 164 -11.01 22.29 -37.42
C ALA A 164 -10.16 23.43 -38.02
N VAL A 165 -8.84 23.27 -38.13
CA VAL A 165 -7.96 24.25 -38.76
C VAL A 165 -8.30 24.39 -40.24
N ASN A 166 -8.53 23.27 -40.93
CA ASN A 166 -8.88 23.26 -42.35
C ASN A 166 -10.29 23.86 -42.60
N GLU A 167 -11.25 23.68 -41.69
CA GLU A 167 -12.55 24.37 -41.76
C GLU A 167 -12.47 25.88 -41.46
N LEU A 168 -11.47 26.31 -40.68
CA LEU A 168 -11.25 27.72 -40.34
C LEU A 168 -10.38 28.45 -41.38
N GLU A 169 -9.74 27.74 -42.32
CA GLU A 169 -9.00 28.34 -43.42
C GLU A 169 -9.94 29.16 -44.33
N GLY A 170 -9.81 30.49 -44.28
CA GLY A 170 -10.61 31.42 -45.07
C GLY A 170 -11.60 32.28 -44.26
N ILE A 171 -11.66 32.11 -42.94
CA ILE A 171 -12.45 32.97 -42.04
C ILE A 171 -11.62 34.17 -41.60
N ASP A 172 -12.14 35.38 -41.81
CA ASP A 172 -11.50 36.62 -41.32
C ASP A 172 -11.77 36.80 -39.82
N LEU A 173 -10.74 36.52 -39.01
CA LEU A 173 -10.78 36.70 -37.55
C LEU A 173 -10.96 38.16 -37.11
N THR A 174 -10.84 39.14 -38.01
CA THR A 174 -11.05 40.55 -37.69
C THR A 174 -12.48 41.04 -37.98
N ASP A 175 -13.32 40.18 -38.57
CA ASP A 175 -14.72 40.53 -38.88
C ASP A 175 -15.53 40.75 -37.58
N PRO A 176 -16.10 41.96 -37.38
CA PRO A 176 -16.96 42.22 -36.22
C PRO A 176 -18.22 41.34 -36.16
N ASP A 177 -18.74 40.88 -37.29
CA ASP A 177 -19.93 40.03 -37.31
C ASP A 177 -19.62 38.58 -36.95
N LEU A 178 -18.43 38.08 -37.30
CA LEU A 178 -17.90 36.80 -36.80
C LEU A 178 -17.79 36.81 -35.27
N HIS A 179 -17.24 37.87 -34.67
CA HIS A 179 -17.13 37.99 -33.21
C HIS A 179 -18.49 37.98 -32.51
N LYS A 180 -19.50 38.67 -33.08
CA LYS A 180 -20.87 38.66 -32.54
C LYS A 180 -21.49 37.25 -32.62
N ALA A 181 -21.30 36.56 -33.73
CA ALA A 181 -21.78 35.19 -33.92
C ALA A 181 -21.12 34.22 -32.95
N ALA A 182 -19.78 34.27 -32.82
CA ALA A 182 -19.02 33.45 -31.86
C ALA A 182 -19.50 33.68 -30.43
N THR A 183 -19.67 34.94 -30.01
CA THR A 183 -20.18 35.30 -28.68
C THR A 183 -21.58 34.69 -28.43
N LYS A 184 -22.46 34.70 -29.44
CA LYS A 184 -23.80 34.11 -29.34
C LYS A 184 -23.75 32.58 -29.22
N ILE A 185 -22.87 31.92 -29.98
CA ILE A 185 -22.66 30.47 -29.91
C ILE A 185 -22.10 30.07 -28.53
N GLN A 186 -21.10 30.81 -28.03
CA GLN A 186 -20.51 30.58 -26.71
C GLN A 186 -21.53 30.73 -25.59
N ALA A 187 -22.33 31.80 -25.61
CA ALA A 187 -23.39 32.02 -24.62
C ALA A 187 -24.46 30.92 -24.66
N SER A 188 -24.88 30.50 -25.86
CA SER A 188 -25.84 29.40 -26.05
C SER A 188 -25.29 28.07 -25.51
N PHE A 189 -24.03 27.75 -25.83
CA PHE A 189 -23.37 26.52 -25.39
C PHE A 189 -23.14 26.50 -23.87
N ARG A 190 -22.68 27.62 -23.28
CA ARG A 190 -22.56 27.77 -21.82
C ARG A 190 -23.90 27.47 -21.15
N GLY A 191 -25.00 28.00 -21.69
CA GLY A 191 -26.34 27.71 -21.19
C GLY A 191 -26.77 26.26 -21.41
N HIS A 192 -26.42 25.66 -22.56
CA HIS A 192 -26.73 24.25 -22.85
C HIS A 192 -26.01 23.31 -21.89
N LYS A 193 -24.73 23.56 -21.58
CA LYS A 193 -23.97 22.80 -20.59
C LYS A 193 -24.61 22.81 -19.22
N VAL A 194 -24.98 23.99 -18.72
CA VAL A 194 -25.71 24.11 -17.44
C VAL A 194 -27.02 23.34 -17.46
N ARG A 195 -27.77 23.35 -18.57
CA ARG A 195 -29.04 22.60 -18.67
C ARG A 195 -28.85 21.09 -18.77
N GLN A 196 -27.77 20.64 -19.41
CA GLN A 196 -27.39 19.23 -19.48
C GLN A 196 -26.97 18.70 -18.11
N ASP A 197 -26.18 19.49 -17.37
CA ASP A 197 -25.69 19.09 -16.05
C ASP A 197 -26.80 19.14 -14.98
N VAL A 198 -27.86 19.93 -15.21
CA VAL A 198 -29.04 20.07 -14.33
C VAL A 198 -30.19 19.18 -14.84
N ASP A 199 -29.91 18.01 -15.43
CA ASP A 199 -30.94 17.05 -15.86
C ASP A 199 -32.01 16.85 -14.76
N ILE A 200 -33.13 17.57 -14.89
CA ILE A 200 -34.27 17.48 -13.98
C ILE A 200 -34.89 16.11 -14.26
N PRO A 201 -34.98 15.20 -13.28
CA PRO A 201 -35.63 13.91 -13.50
C PRO A 201 -37.05 14.17 -13.99
N LYS A 202 -37.35 13.70 -15.20
CA LYS A 202 -38.67 13.81 -15.80
C LYS A 202 -39.68 13.19 -14.85
N LYS A 203 -40.59 14.01 -14.35
CA LYS A 203 -41.65 13.64 -13.42
C LYS A 203 -42.76 12.87 -14.13
#